data_AF-A0A9P4NFZ3-F1
#
_entry.id   AF-A0A9P4NFZ3-F1
#
_cell.length_a   1.000
_cell.length_b   1.000
_cell.length_c   1.000
_cell.angle_alpha   90.00
_cell.angle_beta   90.00
_cell.angle_gamma   90.00
#
_symmetry.space_group_name_H-M   'P 1'
#
loop_
_entity.id
_entity.type
_entity.pdbx_description
1 polymer ?
#
loop_
_entity_poly.entity_id
_entity_poly.type
_entity_poly.pdbx_seq_one_letter_code
_entity_poly.pdbx_strand_id
1 'polypeptide(L)' 'DALKVVSNEAKKLGAKVVSGPSWTMEKLLLDGAGEATGIVSEVGKESVADGLVMCIGVWSDSLLDTKSQLQARCWILAHT' A
#
# COMPACT_ATOMS: atom_id res chain seq x y z
N ASP A 1 -7.76 -18.93 -2.43
CA ASP A 1 -7.90 -19.09 -0.95
C ASP A 1 -6.65 -18.83 -0.13
N ALA A 2 -5.43 -19.13 -0.60
CA ALA A 2 -4.19 -18.93 0.18
C ALA A 2 -4.04 -17.51 0.80
N LEU A 3 -4.27 -16.44 0.03
CA LEU A 3 -4.15 -15.06 0.55
C LEU A 3 -5.16 -14.73 1.66
N LYS A 4 -6.37 -15.30 1.58
CA LYS A 4 -7.39 -15.13 2.62
C LYS A 4 -6.97 -15.81 3.92
N VAL A 5 -6.36 -16.99 3.82
CA VAL A 5 -5.83 -17.73 4.99
C VAL A 5 -4.73 -16.92 5.68
N VAL A 6 -3.77 -16.40 4.91
CA VAL A 6 -2.68 -15.56 5.45
C VAL A 6 -3.24 -14.30 6.13
N SER A 7 -4.19 -13.61 5.50
CA SER A 7 -4.83 -12.42 6.09
C SER A 7 -5.56 -12.74 7.40
N ASN A 8 -6.27 -13.86 7.46
CA ASN A 8 -6.98 -14.29 8.65
C ASN A 8 -6.03 -14.66 9.79
N GLU A 9 -4.91 -15.31 9.49
CA GLU A 9 -3.92 -15.66 10.52
C GLU A 9 -3.22 -14.41 11.06
N ALA A 10 -2.85 -13.48 10.19
CA ALA A 10 -2.29 -12.18 10.62
C ALA A 10 -3.25 -11.44 11.57
N LYS A 11 -4.56 -11.44 11.27
CA LYS A 11 -5.58 -10.85 12.15
C LYS A 11 -5.62 -11.52 13.53
N LYS A 12 -5.51 -12.86 13.60
CA LYS A 12 -5.48 -13.59 14.88
C LYS A 12 -4.25 -13.22 15.73
N LEU A 13 -3.12 -12.95 15.09
CA LEU A 13 -1.90 -12.49 15.74
C LEU A 13 -1.95 -11.01 16.15
N GLY A 14 -3.07 -10.31 15.89
CA GLY A 14 -3.29 -8.92 16.30
C GLY A 14 -3.06 -7.88 15.20
N ALA A 15 -2.72 -8.29 13.97
CA ALA A 15 -2.58 -7.35 12.87
C ALA A 15 -3.92 -6.73 12.48
N LYS A 16 -3.96 -5.40 12.37
CA LYS A 16 -5.12 -4.67 11.88
C LYS A 16 -5.07 -4.62 10.36
N VAL A 17 -5.87 -5.45 9.70
CA VAL A 17 -6.03 -5.39 8.23
C VAL A 17 -7.22 -4.50 7.91
N VAL A 18 -6.94 -3.38 7.26
CA VAL A 18 -7.91 -2.37 6.85
C VAL A 18 -8.00 -2.32 5.32
N SER A 19 -9.18 -2.01 4.79
CA SER A 19 -9.44 -1.94 3.34
C SER A 19 -10.55 -0.95 3.02
N GLY A 20 -10.57 -0.44 1.79
CA GLY A 20 -11.56 0.52 1.29
C GLY A 20 -11.00 1.94 1.15
N PRO A 21 -11.79 2.88 0.57
CA PRO A 21 -11.29 4.21 0.17
C PRO A 21 -10.64 5.03 1.29
N SER A 22 -11.12 4.89 2.52
CA SER A 22 -10.54 5.55 3.71
C SER A 22 -9.14 5.04 4.11
N TRP A 23 -8.66 3.99 3.44
CA TRP A 23 -7.36 3.36 3.64
C TRP A 23 -6.62 3.12 2.31
N THR A 24 -7.19 3.52 1.17
CA THR A 24 -6.49 3.53 -0.11
C THR A 24 -5.54 4.72 -0.12
N MET A 25 -4.23 4.47 -0.26
CA MET A 25 -3.22 5.52 -0.25
C MET A 25 -3.25 6.33 -1.56
N GLU A 26 -3.31 7.66 -1.43
CA GLU A 26 -3.15 8.60 -2.55
C GLU A 26 -1.73 9.19 -2.58
N LYS A 27 -1.14 9.47 -1.41
CA LYS A 27 0.23 10.00 -1.31
C LYS A 27 0.87 9.68 0.04
N LEU A 28 2.19 9.76 0.08
CA LEU A 28 2.96 9.73 1.32
C LEU A 28 2.77 11.04 2.11
N LEU A 29 2.70 10.91 3.42
CA LEU A 29 2.84 12.04 4.33
C LEU A 29 4.34 12.22 4.60
N LEU A 30 4.89 13.34 4.14
CA LEU A 30 6.30 13.69 4.34
C LEU A 30 6.41 14.79 5.40
N ASP A 31 7.47 14.74 6.21
CA ASP A 31 7.79 15.81 7.14
C ASP A 31 8.55 16.97 6.46
N GLY A 32 9.00 17.95 7.25
CA GLY A 32 9.77 19.10 6.75
C GLY A 32 11.16 18.76 6.20
N ALA A 33 11.68 17.56 6.47
CA ALA A 33 12.95 17.06 5.94
C ALA A 33 12.75 16.15 4.71
N GLY A 34 11.50 15.81 4.38
CA GLY A 34 11.16 14.89 3.28
C GLY A 34 11.12 13.42 3.69
N GLU A 35 11.14 13.11 4.99
CA GLU A 35 11.01 11.74 5.50
C GLU A 35 9.54 11.30 5.54
N ALA A 36 9.26 10.05 5.18
CA ALA A 36 7.91 9.50 5.17
C ALA A 36 7.47 9.10 6.59
N THR A 37 6.48 9.83 7.11
CA THR A 37 5.93 9.64 8.47
C THR A 37 4.53 9.03 8.46
N GLY A 38 3.96 8.79 7.29
CA GLY A 38 2.61 8.26 7.16
C GLY A 38 2.08 8.23 5.74
N ILE A 39 0.77 8.06 5.63
CA ILE A 39 0.03 8.09 4.37
C ILE A 39 -1.15 9.06 4.44
N VAL A 40 -1.53 9.60 3.29
CA VAL A 40 -2.80 10.29 3.07
C VAL A 40 -3.65 9.41 2.17
N SER A 41 -4.87 9.10 2.62
CA SER A 41 -5.81 8.30 1.85
C SER A 41 -6.58 9.12 0.82
N GLU A 42 -7.24 8.47 -0.14
CA GLU A 42 -8.07 9.10 -1.19
C GLU A 42 -9.19 10.00 -0.65
N VAL A 43 -9.60 9.82 0.60
CA VAL A 43 -10.61 10.67 1.28
C VAL A 43 -9.98 11.79 2.11
N GLY A 44 -8.66 12.00 1.99
CA GLY A 44 -7.89 13.00 2.72
C GLY A 44 -7.58 12.63 4.18
N LYS A 45 -7.90 11.41 4.64
CA LYS A 45 -7.56 10.97 5.99
C LYS A 45 -6.06 10.68 6.08
N GLU A 46 -5.39 11.30 7.04
CA GLU A 46 -3.99 11.07 7.37
C GLU A 46 -3.84 9.91 8.36
N SER A 47 -2.77 9.13 8.22
CA SER A 47 -2.43 8.04 9.14
C SER A 47 -0.92 7.97 9.31
N VAL A 48 -0.45 8.16 10.55
CA VAL A 48 0.97 8.22 10.91
C VAL A 48 1.48 6.86 11.39
N ALA A 49 2.75 6.59 11.13
CA ALA A 49 3.46 5.40 11.62
C ALA A 49 4.96 5.68 11.77
N ASP A 50 5.62 5.02 12.72
CA ASP A 50 7.06 5.14 12.95
C ASP A 50 7.90 4.53 11.82
N GLY A 51 7.30 3.63 11.03
CA GLY A 51 7.94 2.99 9.89
C GLY A 51 6.92 2.53 8.86
N LEU A 52 7.24 2.72 7.59
CA LEU A 52 6.38 2.35 6.47
C LEU A 52 7.08 1.29 5.61
N VAL A 53 6.37 0.18 5.35
CA VAL A 53 6.78 -0.84 4.39
C VAL A 53 5.79 -0.83 3.23
N MET A 54 6.25 -0.45 2.04
CA MET A 54 5.39 -0.34 0.86
C MET A 54 5.37 -1.66 0.08
N CYS A 55 4.20 -2.30 0.03
CA CYS A 55 3.95 -3.53 -0.73
C CYS A 55 2.80 -3.35 -1.73
N ILE A 56 2.81 -2.24 -2.48
CA ILE A 56 1.70 -1.77 -3.34
C ILE A 56 1.80 -2.24 -4.80
N GLY A 57 2.72 -3.18 -5.10
CA GLY A 57 2.83 -3.83 -6.40
C GLY A 57 3.05 -2.83 -7.54
N VAL A 58 2.28 -2.96 -8.62
CA VAL A 58 2.40 -2.15 -9.84
C VAL A 58 2.15 -0.66 -9.61
N TRP A 59 1.38 -0.29 -8.58
CA TRP A 59 1.08 1.09 -8.22
C TRP A 59 2.24 1.81 -7.50
N SER A 60 3.33 1.09 -7.19
CA SER A 60 4.50 1.70 -6.54
C SER A 60 5.10 2.83 -7.36
N ASP A 61 5.09 2.71 -8.69
CA ASP A 61 5.70 3.69 -9.59
C ASP A 61 4.85 4.96 -9.77
N SER A 62 3.54 4.89 -9.52
CA SER A 62 2.66 6.06 -9.54
C SER A 62 2.65 6.84 -8.23
N LEU A 63 3.06 6.21 -7.12
CA LEU A 63 2.96 6.75 -5.76
C LEU A 63 4.32 7.12 -5.17
N LEU A 64 5.40 6.54 -5.69
CA LEU A 64 6.77 6.87 -5.35
C LEU A 64 7.56 7.07 -6.65
N ASP A 65 8.39 8.12 -6.70
CA ASP A 65 9.36 8.25 -7.77
C ASP A 65 10.46 7.18 -7.61
N THR A 66 10.34 6.09 -8.35
CA THR A 66 11.29 4.97 -8.28
C THR A 66 12.53 5.15 -9.15
N LYS A 67 12.71 6.32 -9.78
CA LYS A 67 13.84 6.60 -10.69
C LYS A 67 13.98 5.54 -11.79
N SER A 68 12.86 5.13 -12.36
CA SER A 68 12.77 4.13 -13.43
C SER A 68 13.25 2.72 -13.05
N GLN A 69 13.28 2.40 -11.75
CA GLN A 69 13.63 1.05 -11.29
C GLN A 69 12.48 0.04 -11.45
N LEU A 70 11.24 0.53 -11.59
CA LEU A 70 10.07 -0.31 -11.80
C LEU A 70 9.51 -0.15 -13.21
N GLN A 71 9.03 -1.25 -13.79
CA GLN A 71 8.26 -1.25 -15.02
C GLN A 71 6.96 -2.04 -14.81
N ALA A 72 5.82 -1.37 -14.92
CA ALA A 72 4.51 -1.99 -14.88
C ALA A 72 4.31 -2.93 -16.09
N ARG A 73 4.02 -4.22 -15.83
CA ARG A 73 3.68 -5.21 -16.87
C ARG A 73 2.41 -5.97 -16.48
N CYS A 74 1.61 -6.31 -17.47
CA CYS A 74 0.34 -7.03 -17.32
C CYS A 74 0.37 -8.32 -18.17
N TRP A 75 -0.23 -9.39 -17.64
CA TRP A 75 -0.46 -10.66 -18.35
C TRP A 75 -1.96 -10.94 -18.41
N ILE A 76 -2.40 -11.56 -19.51
CA ILE A 76 -3.81 -11.92 -19.72
C ILE A 76 -4.04 -13.37 -19.29
N LEU A 77 -5.09 -13.58 -18.50
CA LEU A 77 -5.58 -14.88 -18.03
C LEU A 77 -7.01 -15.05 -18.55
N ALA A 78 -7.34 -16.22 -19.10
CA ALA A 78 -8.70 -16.61 -19.45
C ALA A 78 -9.03 -17.97 -18.83
N HIS A 79 -10.27 -18.16 -18.39
CA HIS A 79 -10.81 -19.45 -17.99
C HIS A 79 -11.57 -20.05 -19.18
N THR A 80 -11.39 -21.33 -19.43
CA THR A 80 -12.15 -22.11 -20.43
C THR A 80 -13.47 -22.59 -19.85
#